data_AF-A0A2G4GEQ8-F1
#
_entry.id   AF-A0A2G4GEQ8-F1
#
_cell.length_a   1.000
_cell.length_b   1.000
_cell.length_c   1.000
_cell.angle_alpha   90.00
_cell.angle_beta   90.00
_cell.angle_gamma   90.00
#
_symmetry.space_group_name_H-M   'P 1'
#
loop_
_entity.id
_entity.type
_entity.pdbx_description
1 polymer ?
#
loop_
_entity_poly.entity_id
_entity_poly.type
_entity_poly.pdbx_seq_one_letter_code
_entity_poly.pdbx_strand_id
1 'polypeptide(L)' 'MGLVCTIANIYVLIVVARAISTFFPISSGSPFLPVVDFLYKATEPVFTPIRRVLPTMGPFDFTPLVVLIGVQVIARILGC' A
#
# COMPACT_ATOMS: atom_id res chain seq x y z
N MET A 1 -7.81 19.95 9.47
CA MET A 1 -7.60 19.66 8.04
C MET A 1 -6.16 19.24 7.72
N GLY A 2 -5.12 19.95 8.19
CA GLY A 2 -3.73 19.56 7.93
C GLY A 2 -3.32 18.13 8.38
N LEU A 3 -3.69 17.71 9.60
CA LEU A 3 -3.28 16.39 10.13
C LEU A 3 -3.81 15.22 9.28
N VAL A 4 -5.08 15.29 8.85
CA VAL A 4 -5.72 14.24 8.06
C VAL A 4 -5.06 14.11 6.69
N CYS A 5 -4.78 15.25 6.03
CA CYS A 5 -4.05 15.27 4.76
C CYS A 5 -2.64 14.69 4.90
N THR A 6 -1.94 15.02 6.00
CA THR A 6 -0.60 14.46 6.28
C THR A 6 -0.66 12.95 6.48
N ILE A 7 -1.62 12.43 7.24
CA ILE A 7 -1.79 10.99 7.44
C ILE A 7 -2.09 10.29 6.12
N ALA A 8 -2.97 10.86 5.29
CA ALA A 8 -3.29 10.31 3.97
C ALA A 8 -2.04 10.25 3.07
N ASN A 9 -1.22 11.30 3.04
CA ASN A 9 0.04 11.32 2.29
C ASN A 9 1.06 10.30 2.79
N ILE A 10 1.19 10.14 4.12
CA ILE A 10 2.06 9.10 4.70
C ILE A 10 1.56 7.71 4.31
N TYR A 11 0.25 7.49 4.34
CA TYR A 11 -0.33 6.21 3.95
C TYR A 11 -0.11 5.91 2.46
N VAL A 12 -0.23 6.91 1.58
CA VAL A 12 0.14 6.80 0.16
C VAL A 12 1.60 6.34 0.02
N LEU A 13 2.53 6.93 0.78
CA LEU A 13 3.94 6.53 0.75
C LEU A 13 4.14 5.06 1.19
N ILE A 14 3.43 4.61 2.24
CA ILE A 14 3.45 3.22 2.70
C ILE A 14 2.97 2.27 1.59
N VAL A 15 1.88 2.62 0.90
CA VAL A 15 1.32 1.81 -0.20
C VAL A 15 2.28 1.74 -1.38
N VAL A 16 2.93 2.86 -1.74
CA VAL A 16 3.97 2.89 -2.79
C VAL A 16 5.15 2.01 -2.40
N ALA A 17 5.65 2.12 -1.17
CA ALA A 17 6.75 1.29 -0.68
C ALA A 17 6.38 -0.20 -0.70
N ARG A 18 5.14 -0.56 -0.34
CA ARG A 18 4.62 -1.93 -0.45
C ARG A 18 4.55 -2.40 -1.91
N ALA A 19 4.12 -1.54 -2.83
CA ALA A 19 4.11 -1.86 -4.25
C ALA A 19 5.53 -2.19 -4.74
N ILE A 20 6.51 -1.33 -4.45
CA ILE A 20 7.92 -1.57 -4.80
C ILE A 20 8.44 -2.88 -4.20
N SER A 21 8.13 -3.16 -2.94
CA SER A 21 8.53 -4.41 -2.27
C SER A 21 7.99 -5.69 -2.94
N THR A 22 6.90 -5.55 -3.72
CA THR A 22 6.31 -6.67 -4.47
C THR A 22 7.05 -6.93 -5.78
N PHE A 23 7.54 -5.86 -6.45
CA PHE A 23 8.35 -5.98 -7.66
C PHE A 23 9.82 -6.31 -7.37
N PHE A 24 10.34 -5.88 -6.22
CA PHE A 24 11.71 -6.11 -5.79
C PHE A 24 11.71 -6.99 -4.52
N PRO A 25 11.66 -8.33 -4.68
CA PRO A 25 11.68 -9.24 -3.55
C PRO A 25 12.97 -9.08 -2.76
N ILE A 26 12.81 -8.79 -1.47
CA ILE A 26 13.92 -8.59 -0.54
C ILE A 26 14.35 -9.94 0.07
N SER A 27 15.65 -10.23 0.04
CA SER A 27 16.21 -11.48 0.59
C SER A 27 16.08 -11.54 2.12
N SER A 28 15.86 -12.75 2.64
CA SER A 28 15.63 -13.06 4.06
C SER A 28 16.80 -12.73 4.99
N GLY A 29 18.00 -12.47 4.45
CA GLY A 29 19.17 -12.01 5.21
C GLY A 29 19.40 -10.49 5.20
N SER A 30 18.53 -9.72 4.54
CA SER A 30 18.76 -8.27 4.39
C SER A 30 18.37 -7.49 5.66
N PRO A 31 19.04 -6.36 5.94
CA PRO A 31 18.65 -5.46 7.02
C PRO A 31 17.31 -4.75 6.80
N PHE A 32 16.75 -4.82 5.58
CA PHE A 32 15.49 -4.19 5.21
C PHE A 32 14.26 -5.08 5.43
N LEU A 33 14.46 -6.35 5.79
CA LEU A 33 13.36 -7.28 6.04
C LEU A 33 12.33 -6.77 7.09
N PRO A 34 12.73 -6.16 8.22
CA PRO A 34 11.78 -5.62 9.19
C PRO A 34 10.91 -4.49 8.62
N VAL A 35 11.47 -3.68 7.71
CA VAL A 35 10.74 -2.59 7.05
C VAL A 35 9.68 -3.17 6.13
N VAL A 36 10.01 -4.21 5.36
CA VAL A 36 9.04 -4.89 4.47
C VAL A 36 7.94 -5.57 5.28
N ASP A 37 8.26 -6.21 6.41
CA ASP A 37 7.27 -6.83 7.30
C ASP A 37 6.33 -5.79 7.92
N PHE A 38 6.85 -4.62 8.30
CA PHE A 38 6.01 -3.50 8.73
C PHE A 38 5.07 -3.02 7.61
N LEU A 39 5.59 -2.80 6.41
CA LEU A 39 4.77 -2.40 5.25
C LEU A 39 3.70 -3.44 4.94
N TYR A 40 4.03 -4.72 5.04
CA TYR A 40 3.10 -5.83 4.89
C TYR A 40 1.96 -5.69 5.90
N LYS A 41 2.28 -5.69 7.20
CA LYS A 41 1.29 -5.61 8.29
C LYS A 41 0.43 -4.34 8.23
N ALA A 42 1.00 -3.21 7.80
CA ALA A 42 0.28 -1.95 7.69
C ALA A 42 -0.71 -1.93 6.49
N THR A 43 -0.42 -2.66 5.41
CA THR A 43 -1.23 -2.66 4.19
C THR A 43 -2.19 -3.85 4.10
N GLU A 44 -1.85 -4.98 4.70
CA GLU A 44 -2.60 -6.24 4.68
C GLU A 44 -4.10 -6.10 5.01
N PRO A 45 -4.53 -5.33 6.03
CA PRO A 45 -5.95 -5.21 6.38
C PRO A 45 -6.80 -4.59 5.26
N VAL A 46 -6.19 -3.71 4.45
CA VAL A 46 -6.85 -3.04 3.32
C VAL A 46 -6.67 -3.85 2.03
N PHE A 47 -5.51 -4.48 1.85
CA PHE A 47 -5.19 -5.23 0.63
C PHE A 47 -5.96 -6.56 0.56
N THR A 48 -6.10 -7.26 1.69
CA THR A 48 -6.80 -8.56 1.75
C THR A 48 -8.23 -8.51 1.19
N PRO A 49 -9.12 -7.60 1.61
CA PRO A 49 -10.47 -7.55 1.06
C PRO A 49 -10.47 -7.20 -0.44
N ILE A 50 -9.57 -6.32 -0.90
CA ILE A 50 -9.49 -5.94 -2.31
C ILE A 50 -9.02 -7.11 -3.18
N ARG A 51 -8.03 -7.88 -2.73
CA ARG A 51 -7.55 -9.11 -3.39
C ARG A 51 -8.62 -10.20 -3.51
N ARG A 52 -9.67 -10.18 -2.67
CA ARG A 52 -10.80 -11.11 -2.80
C ARG A 52 -11.74 -10.74 -3.95
N VAL A 53 -11.75 -9.46 -4.34
CA VAL A 53 -12.59 -8.93 -5.42
C VAL A 53 -11.83 -8.92 -6.74
N LEU A 54 -10.52 -8.62 -6.70
CA LEU A 54 -9.67 -8.68 -7.87
C LEU A 54 -9.36 -10.15 -8.23
N PRO A 55 -9.51 -10.55 -9.50
CA PRO A 55 -9.04 -11.87 -9.94
C PRO A 55 -7.52 -11.97 -9.74
N THR A 56 -7.02 -13.15 -9.38
CA THR A 56 -5.59 -13.40 -9.19
C THR A 56 -4.84 -13.28 -10.52
N MET A 57 -4.25 -12.11 -10.79
CA MET A 57 -3.49 -11.80 -12.00
C MET A 57 -2.03 -12.27 -11.89
N GLY A 58 -1.79 -13.57 -11.69
CA GLY A 58 -0.44 -14.13 -11.66
C GLY A 58 0.49 -13.46 -10.61
N PRO A 59 1.79 -13.21 -10.91
CA PRO A 59 2.74 -12.64 -9.95
C PRO A 59 2.60 -11.11 -9.75
N PHE A 60 1.74 -10.44 -10.52
CA PHE A 60 1.59 -8.99 -10.47
C PHE A 60 0.40 -8.60 -9.59
N ASP A 61 0.68 -7.92 -8.49
CA ASP A 61 -0.35 -7.41 -7.59
C ASP A 61 -0.76 -5.98 -7.98
N PHE A 62 -1.96 -5.83 -8.54
CA PHE A 62 -2.58 -4.52 -8.84
C PHE A 62 -3.30 -3.91 -7.64
N THR A 63 -3.39 -4.61 -6.51
CA THR A 63 -4.02 -4.10 -5.27
C THR A 63 -3.46 -2.76 -4.81
N PRO A 64 -2.13 -2.52 -4.81
CA PRO A 64 -1.58 -1.21 -4.43
C PRO A 64 -2.12 -0.07 -5.31
N LEU A 65 -2.33 -0.32 -6.60
CA LEU A 65 -2.86 0.70 -7.52
C LEU A 65 -4.30 1.06 -7.16
N VAL A 66 -5.14 0.07 -6.89
CA VAL A 66 -6.54 0.29 -6.48
C VAL A 66 -6.60 1.06 -5.16
N VAL A 67 -5.75 0.70 -4.19
CA VAL A 67 -5.68 1.41 -2.90
C VAL A 67 -5.19 2.85 -3.08
N LEU A 68 -4.17 3.08 -3.92
CA LEU A 68 -3.67 4.43 -4.21
C LEU A 68 -4.78 5.33 -4.76
N ILE A 69 -5.53 4.84 -5.74
CA ILE A 69 -6.65 5.58 -6.33
C ILE A 69 -7.71 5.87 -5.26
N GLY A 70 -8.09 4.86 -4.48
CA GLY A 70 -9.09 5.03 -3.41
C GLY A 70 -8.69 6.08 -2.37
N VAL A 71 -7.44 6.02 -1.89
CA VAL A 71 -6.91 6.97 -0.91
C VAL A 71 -6.84 8.39 -1.49
N GLN A 72 -6.40 8.54 -2.75
CA GLN A 72 -6.37 9.86 -3.40
C GLN A 72 -7.76 10.44 -3.58
N VAL A 73 -8.76 9.65 -3.99
CA VAL A 73 -10.14 10.12 -4.12
C VAL A 73 -10.68 10.58 -2.77
N ILE A 74 -10.46 9.82 -1.70
CA ILE A 74 -10.86 10.19 -0.34
C ILE A 74 -10.15 11.49 0.08
N ALA A 75 -8.86 11.63 -0.18
CA ALA A 75 -8.10 12.83 0.13
C ALA A 75 -8.68 14.07 -0.61
N ARG A 76 -8.99 13.94 -1.90
CA ARG A 76 -9.62 15.00 -2.71
C ARG A 76 -10.97 15.44 -2.17
N ILE A 77 -11.80 14.48 -1.75
CA ILE A 77 -13.13 14.77 -1.16
C ILE A 77 -12.98 15.51 0.18
N LEU A 78 -11.95 15.19 0.95
CA LEU A 78 -11.66 15.83 2.24
C LEU A 78 -11.02 17.23 2.12
N GLY A 79 -10.79 17.73 0.90
CA GLY A 79 -10.13 19.02 0.67
C GLY A 79 -8.61 18.99 0.86
N CYS A 80 -8.02 17.80 0.72
CA CYS A 80 -6.60 17.57 0.49
C CYS A 80 -6.36 17.34 -1.02
#